data_AF-A0A2D7Z3L2-F1
#
_entry.id   AF-A0A2D7Z3L2-F1
#
_cell.length_a   1.000
_cell.length_b   1.000
_cell.length_c   1.000
_cell.angle_alpha   90.00
_cell.angle_beta   90.00
_cell.angle_gamma   90.00
#
_symmetry.space_group_name_H-M   'P 1'
#
loop_
_entity.id
_entity.type
_entity.pdbx_description
1 polymer ?
#
loop_
_entity_poly.entity_id
_entity_poly.type
_entity_poly.pdbx_seq_one_letter_code
_entity_poly.pdbx_strand_id
1 'polypeptide(L)'
;MTNLDELRREIDGIDDQLLTLLGRRIEIGRAVARSKAPNGGPFLRPGREAAILRRLSAAAPAAIAPAVISRIWRQILVANLAQQTAVTVATTGVPGPILARDHFGVSAEVHVLADGRAVIEAVAAGDALVGVISCDGAWWQDLCNGDTLSDQPRVIARLPFFGPADMGQAVVVAGFDSDPSGDDISLYAVSDDAGQTLREVAGHAEDTDHRAPAGGRWLGSYARPSHR
;
A
#
# COMPACT_ATOMS: atom_id res chain seq x y z
N MET A 1 -34.03 4.11 33.26
CA MET A 1 -33.66 5.01 32.14
C MET A 1 -32.20 5.34 32.34
N THR A 2 -31.31 4.82 31.51
CA THR A 2 -29.89 5.20 31.54
C THR A 2 -29.80 6.68 31.16
N ASN A 3 -29.17 7.48 32.02
CA ASN A 3 -29.04 8.92 31.77
C ASN A 3 -28.00 9.14 30.64
N LEU A 4 -28.23 10.11 29.76
CA LEU A 4 -27.28 10.48 28.69
C LEU A 4 -25.86 10.71 29.23
N ASP A 5 -25.73 11.28 30.41
CA ASP A 5 -24.43 11.54 31.05
C ASP A 5 -23.73 10.25 31.52
N GLU A 6 -24.48 9.18 31.82
CA GLU A 6 -23.90 7.87 32.12
C GLU A 6 -23.33 7.24 30.86
N LEU A 7 -24.08 7.28 29.76
CA LEU A 7 -23.63 6.74 28.46
C LEU A 7 -22.40 7.48 27.93
N ARG A 8 -22.32 8.81 28.09
CA ARG A 8 -21.13 9.59 27.71
C ARG A 8 -19.90 9.18 28.51
N ARG A 9 -20.03 9.03 29.84
CA ARG A 9 -18.92 8.55 30.68
C ARG A 9 -18.46 7.14 30.30
N GLU A 10 -19.37 6.29 29.85
CA GLU A 10 -19.01 4.96 29.35
C GLU A 10 -18.21 5.06 28.04
N ILE A 11 -18.61 5.93 27.12
CA ILE A 11 -17.85 6.21 25.88
C ILE A 11 -16.46 6.75 26.21
N ASP A 12 -16.35 7.77 27.08
CA ASP A 12 -15.07 8.34 27.47
C ASP A 12 -14.12 7.27 28.05
N GLY A 13 -14.67 6.37 28.90
CA GLY A 13 -13.90 5.25 29.46
C GLY A 13 -13.47 4.21 28.42
N ILE A 14 -14.23 4.02 27.34
CA ILE A 14 -13.82 3.18 26.20
C ILE A 14 -12.74 3.90 25.39
N ASP A 15 -12.87 5.20 25.15
CA ASP A 15 -11.90 5.99 24.39
C ASP A 15 -10.54 6.03 25.10
N ASP A 16 -10.50 6.16 26.43
CA ASP A 16 -9.28 6.06 27.23
C ASP A 16 -8.59 4.69 27.10
N GLN A 17 -9.38 3.61 27.06
CA GLN A 17 -8.86 2.25 26.84
C GLN A 17 -8.32 2.09 25.41
N LEU A 18 -9.02 2.61 24.40
CA LEU A 18 -8.56 2.61 23.02
C LEU A 18 -7.24 3.37 22.90
N LEU A 19 -7.13 4.56 23.48
CA LEU A 19 -5.91 5.36 23.48
C LEU A 19 -4.74 4.60 24.14
N THR A 20 -4.99 3.96 25.28
CA THR A 20 -4.00 3.13 25.98
C THR A 20 -3.52 1.96 25.10
N LEU A 21 -4.44 1.25 24.46
CA LEU A 21 -4.13 0.13 23.57
C LEU A 21 -3.39 0.59 22.31
N LEU A 22 -3.74 1.75 21.75
CA LEU A 22 -3.03 2.35 20.62
C LEU A 22 -1.59 2.68 21.01
N GLY A 23 -1.38 3.31 22.16
CA GLY A 23 -0.04 3.58 22.69
C GLY A 23 0.78 2.29 22.84
N ARG A 24 0.19 1.24 23.44
CA ARG A 24 0.86 -0.06 23.56
C ARG A 24 1.18 -0.69 22.21
N ARG A 25 0.28 -0.59 21.22
CA ARG A 25 0.49 -1.08 19.86
C ARG A 25 1.64 -0.36 19.15
N ILE A 26 1.76 0.96 19.36
CA ILE A 26 2.86 1.76 18.81
C ILE A 26 4.19 1.30 19.41
N GLU A 27 4.26 1.12 20.74
CA GLU A 27 5.46 0.63 21.41
C GLU A 27 5.91 -0.76 20.93
N ILE A 28 4.95 -1.67 20.74
CA ILE A 28 5.24 -3.00 20.16
C ILE A 28 5.72 -2.85 18.72
N GLY A 29 5.11 -1.97 17.92
CA GLY A 29 5.57 -1.67 16.55
C GLY A 29 7.02 -1.19 16.52
N ARG A 30 7.39 -0.27 17.42
CA ARG A 30 8.77 0.18 17.59
C ARG A 30 9.72 -0.95 17.99
N ALA A 31 9.29 -1.83 18.89
CA ALA A 31 10.08 -3.00 19.28
C ALA A 31 10.30 -3.98 18.11
N VAL A 32 9.27 -4.22 17.29
CA VAL A 32 9.38 -5.04 16.07
C VAL A 32 10.36 -4.40 15.09
N ALA A 33 10.30 -3.09 14.88
CA ALA A 33 11.23 -2.38 14.02
C ALA A 33 12.68 -2.52 14.51
N ARG A 34 12.93 -2.36 15.82
CA ARG A 34 14.26 -2.54 16.44
C ARG A 34 14.78 -3.98 16.41
N SER A 35 13.91 -4.98 16.39
CA SER A 35 14.33 -6.39 16.33
C SER A 35 14.82 -6.82 14.95
N LYS A 36 14.55 -6.02 13.91
CA LYS A 36 15.08 -6.29 12.57
C LYS A 36 16.58 -5.98 12.56
N ALA A 37 17.38 -6.90 12.03
CA ALA A 37 18.84 -6.74 11.90
C ALA A 37 19.20 -5.49 11.04
N PRO A 38 20.47 -5.06 10.98
CA PRO A 38 20.88 -3.90 10.16
C PRO A 38 20.45 -3.99 8.69
N ASN A 39 20.23 -5.19 8.16
CA ASN A 39 19.72 -5.47 6.80
C ASN A 39 18.22 -5.82 6.81
N GLY A 40 17.46 -5.22 7.72
CA GLY A 40 16.13 -5.62 8.19
C GLY A 40 14.96 -5.51 7.21
N GLY A 41 15.17 -5.67 5.91
CA GLY A 41 14.15 -5.56 4.87
C GLY A 41 13.43 -4.20 4.86
N PRO A 42 12.43 -4.02 3.97
CA PRO A 42 11.71 -2.76 3.88
C PRO A 42 10.87 -2.48 5.13
N PHE A 43 10.74 -1.18 5.46
CA PHE A 43 9.88 -0.69 6.54
C PHE A 43 8.39 -0.90 6.20
N LEU A 44 8.04 -0.62 4.95
CA LEU A 44 6.75 -0.91 4.37
C LEU A 44 6.61 -2.41 4.09
N ARG A 45 5.48 -2.98 4.51
CA ARG A 45 5.18 -4.40 4.36
C ARG A 45 3.74 -4.58 3.87
N PRO A 46 3.47 -4.25 2.59
CA PRO A 46 2.10 -4.20 2.07
C PRO A 46 1.34 -5.53 2.20
N GLY A 47 2.02 -6.67 2.08
CA GLY A 47 1.39 -7.97 2.24
C GLY A 47 0.97 -8.23 3.68
N ARG A 48 1.84 -7.91 4.64
CA ARG A 48 1.51 -7.97 6.07
C ARG A 48 0.34 -7.05 6.41
N GLU A 49 0.30 -5.85 5.86
CA GLU A 49 -0.77 -4.90 6.08
C GLU A 49 -2.10 -5.39 5.49
N ALA A 50 -2.09 -5.91 4.27
CA ALA A 50 -3.25 -6.53 3.65
C ALA A 50 -3.81 -7.67 4.50
N ALA A 51 -2.96 -8.54 5.03
CA ALA A 51 -3.36 -9.63 5.93
C ALA A 51 -3.99 -9.11 7.24
N ILE A 52 -3.45 -8.03 7.82
CA ILE A 52 -4.04 -7.37 9.00
C ILE A 52 -5.43 -6.85 8.67
N LEU A 53 -5.57 -6.09 7.57
CA LEU A 53 -6.84 -5.47 7.20
C LEU A 53 -7.90 -6.52 6.86
N ARG A 54 -7.57 -7.56 6.08
CA ARG A 54 -8.49 -8.67 5.78
C ARG A 54 -8.98 -9.37 7.04
N ARG A 55 -8.08 -9.74 7.95
CA ARG A 55 -8.42 -10.41 9.21
C ARG A 55 -9.35 -9.56 10.07
N LEU A 56 -9.07 -8.26 10.20
CA LEU A 56 -9.86 -7.36 11.04
C LEU A 56 -11.22 -7.05 10.41
N SER A 57 -11.27 -6.83 9.09
CA SER A 57 -12.52 -6.65 8.37
C SER A 57 -13.41 -7.90 8.47
N ALA A 58 -12.84 -9.10 8.43
CA ALA A 58 -13.59 -10.34 8.60
C ALA A 58 -14.08 -10.57 10.04
N ALA A 59 -13.36 -10.07 11.04
CA ALA A 59 -13.71 -10.18 12.46
C ALA A 59 -14.55 -9.00 12.97
N ALA A 60 -14.77 -7.97 12.15
CA ALA A 60 -15.48 -6.77 12.56
C ALA A 60 -16.95 -7.07 12.86
N PRO A 61 -17.55 -6.40 13.87
CA PRO A 61 -18.98 -6.48 14.09
C PRO A 61 -19.74 -6.07 12.82
N ALA A 62 -20.87 -6.73 12.55
CA ALA A 62 -21.69 -6.46 11.36
C ALA A 62 -22.16 -4.99 11.26
N ALA A 63 -22.18 -4.26 12.38
CA ALA A 63 -22.52 -2.83 12.44
C ALA A 63 -21.42 -1.91 11.85
N ILE A 64 -20.20 -2.40 11.63
CA ILE A 64 -19.08 -1.59 11.12
C ILE A 64 -18.70 -2.09 9.74
N ALA A 65 -18.83 -1.23 8.73
CA ALA A 65 -18.46 -1.56 7.36
C ALA A 65 -16.95 -1.86 7.25
N PRO A 66 -16.53 -2.87 6.45
CA PRO A 66 -15.12 -3.20 6.22
C PRO A 66 -14.26 -2.00 5.78
N ALA A 67 -14.82 -1.09 4.98
CA ALA A 67 -14.12 0.12 4.54
C ALA A 67 -13.76 1.05 5.73
N VAL A 68 -14.61 1.12 6.76
CA VAL A 68 -14.35 1.91 7.97
C VAL A 68 -13.21 1.29 8.78
N ILE A 69 -13.25 -0.03 8.98
CA ILE A 69 -12.17 -0.78 9.64
C ILE A 69 -10.85 -0.57 8.89
N SER A 70 -10.87 -0.68 7.56
CA SER A 70 -9.71 -0.44 6.73
C SER A 70 -9.12 0.95 6.96
N ARG A 71 -9.95 2.00 6.94
CA ARG A 71 -9.50 3.39 7.15
C ARG A 71 -8.93 3.63 8.54
N ILE A 72 -9.59 3.15 9.60
CA ILE A 72 -9.09 3.28 10.98
C ILE A 72 -7.72 2.61 11.09
N TRP A 73 -7.61 1.34 10.68
CA TRP A 73 -6.35 0.62 10.80
C TRP A 73 -5.26 1.13 9.87
N ARG A 74 -5.60 1.71 8.70
CA ARG A 74 -4.65 2.39 7.83
C ARG A 74 -3.94 3.51 8.58
N GLN A 75 -4.67 4.39 9.26
CA GLN A 75 -4.07 5.51 9.98
C GLN A 75 -3.15 5.03 11.12
N ILE A 76 -3.51 3.95 11.82
CA ILE A 76 -2.66 3.37 12.86
C ILE A 76 -1.38 2.75 12.26
N LEU A 77 -1.48 2.11 11.09
CA LEU A 77 -0.32 1.53 10.38
C LEU A 77 0.62 2.62 9.87
N VAL A 78 0.08 3.67 9.26
CA VAL A 78 0.82 4.85 8.82
C VAL A 78 1.52 5.53 10.00
N ALA A 79 0.84 5.71 11.13
CA ALA A 79 1.45 6.31 12.32
C ALA A 79 2.67 5.50 12.78
N ASN A 80 2.59 4.16 12.75
CA ASN A 80 3.73 3.30 13.06
C ASN A 80 4.87 3.38 12.04
N LEU A 81 4.56 3.54 10.75
CA LEU A 81 5.56 3.72 9.70
C LEU A 81 6.30 5.05 9.86
N ALA A 82 5.57 6.13 10.15
CA ALA A 82 6.13 7.46 10.38
C ALA A 82 7.08 7.53 11.59
N GLN A 83 6.97 6.59 12.54
CA GLN A 83 7.94 6.46 13.64
C GLN A 83 9.26 5.78 13.22
N GLN A 84 9.28 5.11 12.07
CA GLN A 84 10.42 4.32 11.59
C GLN A 84 11.18 5.05 10.49
N THR A 85 10.48 5.77 9.62
CA THR A 85 11.05 6.52 8.50
C THR A 85 10.18 7.71 8.14
N ALA A 86 10.78 8.75 7.56
CA ALA A 86 10.02 9.78 6.85
C ALA A 86 9.25 9.13 5.70
N VAL A 87 7.99 9.50 5.52
CA VAL A 87 7.12 8.98 4.46
C VAL A 87 7.02 10.05 3.38
N THR A 88 7.94 10.00 2.42
CA THR A 88 7.94 10.86 1.23
C THR A 88 7.26 10.13 0.07
N VAL A 89 6.28 10.78 -0.56
CA VAL A 89 5.45 10.20 -1.62
C VAL A 89 5.54 11.09 -2.86
N ALA A 90 6.08 10.55 -3.95
CA ALA A 90 5.97 11.18 -5.27
C ALA A 90 4.66 10.76 -5.94
N THR A 91 3.97 11.68 -6.60
CA THR A 91 2.72 11.37 -7.32
C THR A 91 2.53 12.31 -8.50
N THR A 92 1.63 11.99 -9.41
CA THR A 92 1.24 12.90 -10.50
C THR A 92 -0.28 12.93 -10.68
N GLY A 93 -0.78 13.99 -11.33
CA GLY A 93 -2.15 14.11 -11.80
C GLY A 93 -3.24 13.93 -10.72
N VAL A 94 -4.48 13.78 -11.16
CA VAL A 94 -5.59 13.34 -10.32
C VAL A 94 -5.91 11.90 -10.73
N PRO A 95 -6.14 10.95 -9.80
CA PRO A 95 -6.36 11.15 -8.36
C PRO A 95 -5.13 10.98 -7.46
N GLY A 96 -3.91 11.03 -8.01
CA GLY A 96 -2.67 10.70 -7.30
C GLY A 96 -2.53 11.27 -5.89
N PRO A 97 -2.55 12.61 -5.68
CA PRO A 97 -2.46 13.24 -4.37
C PRO A 97 -3.58 12.85 -3.39
N ILE A 98 -4.78 12.56 -3.91
CA ILE A 98 -5.93 12.15 -3.09
C ILE A 98 -5.69 10.75 -2.55
N LEU A 99 -5.34 9.81 -3.44
CA LEU A 99 -5.06 8.42 -3.05
C LEU A 99 -3.79 8.30 -2.19
N ALA A 100 -2.77 9.11 -2.47
CA ALA A 100 -1.57 9.20 -1.65
C ALA A 100 -1.90 9.59 -0.20
N ARG A 101 -2.71 10.65 0.00
CA ARG A 101 -3.10 11.09 1.35
C ARG A 101 -4.04 10.10 2.05
N ASP A 102 -4.98 9.50 1.33
CA ASP A 102 -5.87 8.49 1.91
C ASP A 102 -5.08 7.26 2.40
N HIS A 103 -4.05 6.84 1.65
CA HIS A 103 -3.27 5.66 1.97
C HIS A 103 -2.14 5.90 2.98
N PHE A 104 -1.36 6.98 2.81
CA PHE A 104 -0.16 7.28 3.61
C PHE A 104 -0.42 8.33 4.70
N GLY A 105 -1.66 8.76 4.86
CA GLY A 105 -2.11 9.67 5.92
C GLY A 105 -1.58 11.10 5.80
N VAL A 106 -1.93 11.91 6.80
CA VAL A 106 -1.67 13.36 6.81
C VAL A 106 -0.20 13.72 7.04
N SER A 107 0.57 12.83 7.68
CA SER A 107 1.98 13.05 8.00
C SER A 107 2.92 12.77 6.82
N ALA A 108 2.41 12.23 5.72
CA ALA A 108 3.21 11.98 4.52
C ALA A 108 3.50 13.30 3.78
N GLU A 109 4.75 13.46 3.37
CA GLU A 109 5.16 14.56 2.49
C GLU A 109 4.85 14.16 1.04
N VAL A 110 3.87 14.81 0.43
CA VAL A 110 3.38 14.46 -0.91
C VAL A 110 3.90 15.48 -1.93
N HIS A 111 4.76 15.02 -2.84
CA HIS A 111 5.31 15.78 -3.94
C HIS A 111 4.55 15.46 -5.23
N VAL A 112 3.96 16.49 -5.86
CA VAL A 112 3.26 16.34 -7.13
C VAL A 112 4.21 16.69 -8.27
N LEU A 113 4.49 15.72 -9.13
CA LEU A 113 5.40 15.80 -10.26
C LEU A 113 4.66 15.84 -11.60
N ALA A 114 5.40 16.12 -12.66
CA ALA A 114 4.86 16.35 -14.00
C ALA A 114 4.09 15.14 -14.55
N ASP A 115 4.65 13.93 -14.45
CA ASP A 115 4.10 12.70 -15.03
C ASP A 115 4.57 11.43 -14.28
N GLY A 116 4.11 10.26 -14.74
CA GLY A 116 4.43 8.96 -14.13
C GLY A 116 5.91 8.62 -14.22
N ARG A 117 6.58 9.01 -15.30
CA ARG A 117 8.03 8.82 -15.47
C ARG A 117 8.82 9.59 -14.41
N ALA A 118 8.50 10.86 -14.18
CA ALA A 118 9.13 11.66 -13.14
C ALA A 118 8.93 11.05 -11.74
N VAL A 119 7.76 10.44 -11.48
CA VAL A 119 7.49 9.70 -10.24
C VAL A 119 8.40 8.47 -10.10
N ILE A 120 8.56 7.69 -11.17
CA ILE A 120 9.42 6.49 -11.16
C ILE A 120 10.90 6.88 -10.97
N GLU A 121 11.35 7.93 -11.67
CA GLU A 121 12.72 8.45 -11.54
C GLU A 121 13.01 8.94 -10.12
N ALA A 122 12.08 9.67 -9.48
CA ALA A 122 12.23 10.12 -8.10
C ALA A 122 12.32 8.95 -7.10
N VAL A 123 11.57 7.87 -7.31
CA VAL A 123 11.64 6.66 -6.46
C VAL A 123 12.94 5.90 -6.71
N ALA A 124 13.36 5.76 -7.97
CA ALA A 124 14.60 5.08 -8.33
C ALA A 124 15.84 5.81 -7.78
N ALA A 125 15.82 7.15 -7.77
CA ALA A 125 16.88 7.97 -7.20
C ALA A 125 16.89 7.99 -5.65
N GLY A 126 15.81 7.52 -5.01
CA GLY A 126 15.65 7.58 -3.55
C GLY A 126 15.18 8.94 -3.02
N ASP A 127 14.78 9.87 -3.88
CA ASP A 127 14.20 11.17 -3.50
C ASP A 127 12.82 11.01 -2.86
N ALA A 128 12.08 9.95 -3.25
CA ALA A 128 10.82 9.56 -2.63
C ALA A 128 10.86 8.10 -2.17
N LEU A 129 10.31 7.82 -0.97
CA LEU A 129 10.18 6.47 -0.45
C LEU A 129 9.29 5.59 -1.33
N VAL A 130 8.20 6.18 -1.84
CA VAL A 130 7.24 5.51 -2.72
C VAL A 130 6.68 6.48 -3.77
N GLY A 131 6.23 5.91 -4.88
CA GLY A 131 5.51 6.61 -5.94
C GLY A 131 4.05 6.16 -5.99
N VAL A 132 3.12 7.09 -6.23
CA VAL A 132 1.70 6.79 -6.49
C VAL A 132 1.37 7.22 -7.91
N ILE A 133 0.98 6.27 -8.74
CA ILE A 133 0.72 6.48 -10.16
C ILE A 133 -0.70 6.03 -10.48
N SER A 134 -1.49 6.94 -11.05
CA SER A 134 -2.85 6.64 -11.51
C SER A 134 -2.84 5.55 -12.58
N CYS A 135 -3.89 4.74 -12.60
CA CYS A 135 -4.00 3.58 -13.49
C CYS A 135 -4.75 3.89 -14.79
N ASP A 136 -4.71 5.13 -15.23
CA ASP A 136 -5.18 5.58 -16.52
C ASP A 136 -4.12 5.39 -17.60
N GLY A 137 -4.56 5.04 -18.81
CA GLY A 137 -3.68 4.85 -19.95
C GLY A 137 -2.62 3.77 -19.75
N ALA A 138 -1.42 4.03 -20.27
CA ALA A 138 -0.32 3.07 -20.34
C ALA A 138 0.76 3.29 -19.26
N TRP A 139 0.34 3.65 -18.04
CA TRP A 139 1.20 3.95 -16.88
C TRP A 139 2.34 2.95 -16.62
N TRP A 140 2.14 1.67 -16.99
CA TRP A 140 3.10 0.58 -16.77
C TRP A 140 4.25 0.57 -17.78
N GLN A 141 4.12 1.27 -18.91
CA GLN A 141 5.18 1.37 -19.92
C GLN A 141 6.39 2.10 -19.38
N ASP A 142 6.18 3.14 -18.56
CA ASP A 142 7.27 3.88 -17.92
C ASP A 142 8.08 3.00 -16.95
N LEU A 143 7.46 1.97 -16.35
CA LEU A 143 8.16 0.96 -15.53
C LEU A 143 8.97 -0.05 -16.35
N CYS A 144 8.80 -0.05 -17.67
CA CYS A 144 9.55 -0.91 -18.58
C CYS A 144 10.79 -0.19 -19.18
N ASN A 145 10.87 1.13 -19.05
CA ASN A 145 11.79 1.97 -19.81
C ASN A 145 13.21 2.11 -19.21
N GLY A 146 13.53 1.48 -18.08
CA GLY A 146 14.89 1.55 -17.52
C GLY A 146 15.83 0.46 -18.06
N ASP A 147 17.11 0.79 -18.16
CA ASP A 147 18.17 -0.02 -18.77
C ASP A 147 18.57 -1.27 -17.95
N THR A 148 18.40 -1.25 -16.62
CA THR A 148 18.80 -2.35 -15.73
C THR A 148 17.61 -2.87 -14.92
N LEU A 149 17.43 -4.20 -14.87
CA LEU A 149 16.32 -4.84 -14.17
C LEU A 149 16.39 -4.69 -12.63
N SER A 150 17.59 -4.60 -12.02
CA SER A 150 17.73 -4.65 -10.55
C SER A 150 17.34 -3.37 -9.81
N ASP A 151 17.39 -2.21 -10.47
CA ASP A 151 17.27 -0.90 -9.79
C ASP A 151 15.94 -0.19 -10.09
N GLN A 152 15.06 -0.83 -10.86
CA GLN A 152 13.78 -0.23 -11.23
C GLN A 152 12.73 -0.43 -10.14
N PRO A 153 11.99 0.64 -9.78
CA PRO A 153 10.86 0.52 -8.87
C PRO A 153 9.89 -0.57 -9.29
N ARG A 154 9.31 -1.24 -8.29
CA ARG A 154 8.33 -2.31 -8.44
C ARG A 154 6.99 -1.88 -7.90
N VAL A 155 5.92 -2.36 -8.53
CA VAL A 155 4.57 -2.24 -7.98
C VAL A 155 4.50 -3.08 -6.70
N ILE A 156 4.12 -2.44 -5.59
CA ILE A 156 4.04 -3.08 -4.27
C ILE A 156 2.64 -3.04 -3.65
N ALA A 157 1.74 -2.20 -4.17
CA ALA A 157 0.36 -2.10 -3.69
C ALA A 157 -0.58 -1.54 -4.78
N ARG A 158 -1.89 -1.79 -4.58
CA ARG A 158 -2.98 -1.25 -5.40
C ARG A 158 -3.93 -0.44 -4.53
N LEU A 159 -4.32 0.74 -5.01
CA LEU A 159 -5.15 1.71 -4.32
C LEU A 159 -6.48 1.96 -5.05
N PRO A 160 -7.59 2.16 -4.31
CA PRO A 160 -7.73 1.87 -2.88
C PRO A 160 -7.74 0.35 -2.61
N PHE A 161 -7.24 -0.07 -1.44
CA PHE A 161 -7.22 -1.51 -1.07
C PHE A 161 -8.61 -2.03 -0.63
N PHE A 162 -9.40 -1.18 0.02
CA PHE A 162 -10.81 -1.42 0.35
C PHE A 162 -11.63 -0.19 -0.06
N GLY A 163 -12.90 -0.42 -0.41
CA GLY A 163 -13.84 0.63 -0.75
C GLY A 163 -14.02 0.83 -2.25
N PRO A 164 -14.92 1.74 -2.63
CA PRO A 164 -15.23 2.01 -4.03
C PRO A 164 -14.02 2.60 -4.76
N ALA A 165 -13.84 2.23 -6.02
CA ALA A 165 -12.82 2.77 -6.93
C ALA A 165 -13.31 4.03 -7.68
N ASP A 166 -14.37 4.66 -7.17
CA ASP A 166 -15.01 5.85 -7.73
C ASP A 166 -14.08 7.07 -7.74
N MET A 167 -13.21 7.17 -6.74
CA MET A 167 -12.11 8.14 -6.66
C MET A 167 -10.95 7.83 -7.65
N GLY A 168 -11.09 6.79 -8.47
CA GLY A 168 -10.06 6.28 -9.36
C GLY A 168 -9.17 5.22 -8.71
N GLN A 169 -8.20 4.73 -9.49
CA GLN A 169 -7.29 3.66 -9.08
C GLN A 169 -5.84 4.09 -9.29
N ALA A 170 -4.96 3.65 -8.40
CA ALA A 170 -3.52 3.88 -8.52
C ALA A 170 -2.74 2.63 -8.12
N VAL A 171 -1.49 2.55 -8.61
CA VAL A 171 -0.48 1.65 -8.07
C VAL A 171 0.48 2.42 -7.18
N VAL A 172 1.03 1.73 -6.20
CA VAL A 172 2.18 2.20 -5.43
C VAL A 172 3.41 1.51 -5.96
N VAL A 173 4.46 2.28 -6.26
CA VAL A 173 5.77 1.77 -6.67
C VAL A 173 6.85 2.08 -5.63
N ALA A 174 7.82 1.20 -5.47
CA ALA A 174 8.92 1.36 -4.52
C ALA A 174 10.20 0.68 -5.01
N GLY A 175 11.36 1.07 -4.50
CA GLY A 175 12.66 0.44 -4.80
C GLY A 175 12.88 -0.93 -4.14
N PHE A 176 11.82 -1.61 -3.71
CA PHE A 176 11.86 -2.92 -3.06
C PHE A 176 10.59 -3.72 -3.38
N ASP A 177 10.65 -5.03 -3.18
CA ASP A 177 9.53 -5.93 -3.45
C ASP A 177 8.49 -5.95 -2.32
N SER A 178 7.24 -6.23 -2.67
CA SER A 178 6.20 -6.53 -1.67
C SER A 178 6.49 -7.86 -0.98
N ASP A 179 6.06 -8.00 0.27
CA ASP A 179 5.93 -9.32 0.88
C ASP A 179 4.62 -10.01 0.46
N PRO A 180 4.57 -11.36 0.41
CA PRO A 180 3.34 -12.08 0.08
C PRO A 180 2.19 -11.78 1.06
N SER A 181 0.95 -11.67 0.55
CA SER A 181 -0.26 -11.48 1.37
C SER A 181 -1.14 -12.73 1.47
N GLY A 182 -0.86 -13.75 0.63
CA GLY A 182 -1.65 -14.98 0.51
C GLY A 182 -2.84 -14.87 -0.47
N ASP A 183 -3.16 -13.68 -0.94
CA ASP A 183 -4.08 -13.42 -2.06
C ASP A 183 -3.55 -12.21 -2.84
N ASP A 184 -2.67 -12.51 -3.78
CA ASP A 184 -1.84 -11.54 -4.49
C ASP A 184 -2.12 -11.56 -6.00
N ILE A 185 -1.68 -10.51 -6.66
CA ILE A 185 -1.61 -10.38 -8.11
C ILE A 185 -0.19 -9.97 -8.46
N SER A 186 0.41 -10.65 -9.44
CA SER A 186 1.69 -10.31 -10.02
C SER A 186 1.48 -9.72 -11.42
N LEU A 187 2.16 -8.61 -11.70
CA LEU A 187 2.07 -7.89 -12.96
C LEU A 187 3.26 -8.20 -13.86
N TYR A 188 2.97 -8.46 -15.13
CA TYR A 188 3.97 -8.71 -16.16
C TYR A 188 3.70 -7.84 -17.38
N ALA A 189 4.70 -7.14 -17.89
CA ALA A 189 4.69 -6.58 -19.23
C ALA A 189 5.13 -7.64 -20.22
N VAL A 190 4.29 -7.96 -21.20
CA VAL A 190 4.57 -8.95 -22.23
C VAL A 190 4.66 -8.25 -23.57
N SER A 191 5.80 -8.40 -24.24
CA SER A 191 6.03 -7.91 -25.59
C SER A 191 5.66 -8.99 -26.60
N ASP A 192 4.80 -8.65 -27.56
CA ASP A 192 4.51 -9.46 -28.74
C ASP A 192 4.66 -8.61 -30.03
N ASP A 193 4.43 -9.23 -31.19
CA ASP A 193 4.54 -8.58 -32.50
C ASP A 193 3.56 -7.39 -32.66
N ALA A 194 2.49 -7.32 -31.86
CA ALA A 194 1.49 -6.26 -31.88
C ALA A 194 1.76 -5.13 -30.87
N GLY A 195 2.76 -5.29 -29.99
CA GLY A 195 3.19 -4.30 -29.02
C GLY A 195 3.39 -4.87 -27.62
N GLN A 196 3.45 -4.01 -26.62
CA GLN A 196 3.53 -4.44 -25.23
C GLN A 196 2.14 -4.43 -24.58
N THR A 197 1.83 -5.46 -23.80
CA THR A 197 0.59 -5.59 -23.03
C THR A 197 0.85 -5.88 -21.56
N LEU A 198 -0.01 -5.36 -20.69
CA LEU A 198 0.03 -5.69 -19.26
C LEU A 198 -0.78 -6.96 -18.98
N ARG A 199 -0.18 -7.92 -18.27
CA ARG A 199 -0.81 -9.17 -17.86
C ARG A 199 -0.80 -9.30 -16.33
N GLU A 200 -1.95 -9.68 -15.79
CA GLU A 200 -2.10 -9.99 -14.37
C GLU A 200 -2.12 -11.52 -14.15
N VAL A 201 -1.32 -11.99 -13.20
CA VAL A 201 -1.24 -13.41 -12.82
C VAL A 201 -1.58 -13.54 -11.34
N ALA A 202 -2.49 -14.45 -10.99
CA ALA A 202 -2.90 -14.66 -9.60
C ALA A 202 -1.80 -15.34 -8.77
N GLY A 203 -1.42 -14.72 -7.65
CA GLY A 203 -0.37 -15.15 -6.74
C GLY A 203 0.80 -14.16 -6.68
N HIS A 204 1.66 -14.32 -5.67
CA HIS A 204 2.90 -13.54 -5.54
C HIS A 204 3.96 -14.05 -6.54
N ALA A 205 4.97 -13.24 -6.88
CA ALA A 205 5.98 -13.62 -7.88
C ALA A 205 6.64 -14.98 -7.54
N GLU A 206 7.06 -15.13 -6.28
CA GLU A 206 7.64 -16.35 -5.72
C GLU A 206 6.76 -17.61 -5.94
N ASP A 207 5.44 -17.46 -5.94
CA ASP A 207 4.46 -18.56 -6.12
C ASP A 207 4.02 -18.73 -7.58
N THR A 208 4.39 -17.80 -8.46
CA THR A 208 3.87 -17.70 -9.84
C THR A 208 4.93 -17.84 -10.90
N ASP A 209 6.20 -18.08 -10.55
CA ASP A 209 7.29 -18.28 -11.53
C ASP A 209 6.93 -19.28 -12.64
N HIS A 210 6.23 -20.37 -12.31
CA HIS A 210 5.77 -21.38 -13.28
C HIS A 210 4.54 -20.94 -14.12
N ARG A 211 3.86 -19.88 -13.69
CA ARG A 211 2.71 -19.24 -14.36
C ARG A 211 3.09 -17.92 -15.03
N ALA A 212 4.35 -17.49 -14.93
CA ALA A 212 4.83 -16.28 -15.58
C ALA A 212 4.69 -16.42 -17.11
N PRO A 213 4.14 -15.41 -17.80
CA PRO A 213 4.04 -15.45 -19.25
C PRO A 213 5.43 -15.50 -19.89
N ALA A 214 5.57 -16.28 -20.96
CA ALA A 214 6.84 -16.43 -21.67
C ALA A 214 7.35 -15.07 -22.17
N GLY A 215 8.60 -14.74 -21.86
CA GLY A 215 9.20 -13.44 -22.21
C GLY A 215 8.61 -12.23 -21.46
N GLY A 216 7.74 -12.46 -20.47
CA GLY A 216 7.14 -11.42 -19.66
C GLY A 216 8.12 -10.81 -18.66
N ARG A 217 8.22 -9.48 -18.66
CA ARG A 217 8.97 -8.72 -17.66
C ARG A 217 8.10 -8.48 -16.43
N TRP A 218 8.52 -8.99 -15.28
CA TRP A 218 7.83 -8.75 -14.02
C TRP A 218 7.95 -7.28 -13.59
N LEU A 219 6.82 -6.67 -13.21
CA LEU A 219 6.74 -5.27 -12.79
C LEU A 219 6.48 -5.11 -11.28
N GLY A 220 6.22 -6.20 -10.57
CA GLY A 220 5.88 -6.19 -9.14
C GLY A 220 4.66 -7.03 -8.81
N SER A 221 4.42 -7.19 -7.51
CA SER A 221 3.29 -7.94 -6.97
C SER A 221 2.56 -7.09 -5.94
N TYR A 222 1.25 -7.29 -5.82
CA TYR A 222 0.45 -6.56 -4.85
C TYR A 222 -0.67 -7.44 -4.31
N ALA A 223 -1.08 -7.16 -3.07
CA ALA A 223 -2.23 -7.82 -2.46
C ALA A 223 -3.51 -7.44 -3.21
N ARG A 224 -4.31 -8.43 -3.62
CA ARG A 224 -5.59 -8.22 -4.32
C ARG A 224 -6.52 -7.32 -3.49
N PRO A 225 -6.96 -6.16 -4.03
CA PRO A 225 -7.94 -5.31 -3.37
C PRO A 225 -9.24 -6.04 -3.07
N SER A 226 -9.86 -5.68 -1.95
CA SER A 226 -11.14 -6.23 -1.51
C SER A 226 -12.25 -5.23 -1.82
N HIS A 227 -12.89 -5.38 -2.98
CA HIS A 227 -13.98 -4.51 -3.46
C HIS A 227 -15.38 -4.88 -2.92
N ARG A 228 -15.47 -5.60 -1.80
CA ARG A 228 -16.76 -5.98 -1.20
C ARG A 228 -17.33 -4.87 -0.35
#